data_AF-A0A099YBN4-F1
#
_entry.id   AF-A0A099YBN4-F1
#
_cell.length_a   1.000
_cell.length_b   1.000
_cell.length_c   1.000
_cell.angle_alpha   90.00
_cell.angle_beta   90.00
_cell.angle_gamma   90.00
#
_symmetry.space_group_name_H-M   'P 1'
#
loop_
_entity.id
_entity.type
_entity.pdbx_description
1 polymer ?
#
loop_
_entity_poly.entity_id
_entity_poly.type
_entity_poly.pdbx_seq_one_letter_code
_entity_poly.pdbx_strand_id
1 'polypeptide(L)'
;MAVSTITAGRKDWLSTLNNDLTELNNRDSGTWTSAGLTAMNGYTLNNCRYFYGRIGGRNYLMINGNVSNSSGSIGGQTNREVIQLPDTVKGCGMKATGYAYVQNSNNGYPLLVEYNAATKRLLFTNITGVSMTFTSIDFGIIMTE
;
A
#
# COMPACT_ATOMS: atom_id res chain seq x y z
N MET A 1 -31.44 9.86 31.09
CA MET A 1 -31.74 11.00 30.21
C MET A 1 -30.52 11.26 29.34
N ALA A 2 -30.64 11.13 28.02
CA ALA A 2 -29.59 11.56 27.10
C ALA A 2 -29.68 13.08 26.94
N VAL A 3 -28.57 13.79 27.15
CA VAL A 3 -28.52 15.24 26.97
C VAL A 3 -28.43 15.51 25.46
N SER A 4 -29.46 16.11 24.88
CA SER A 4 -29.60 16.34 23.43
C SER A 4 -29.04 17.68 22.94
N THR A 5 -28.56 18.54 23.84
CA THR A 5 -28.06 19.88 23.50
C THR A 5 -26.87 20.24 24.38
N ILE A 6 -25.70 20.40 23.76
CA ILE A 6 -24.48 20.96 24.37
C ILE A 6 -24.32 22.38 23.84
N THR A 7 -24.39 23.38 24.71
CA THR A 7 -24.13 24.78 24.35
C THR A 7 -22.64 24.97 24.07
N ALA A 8 -22.30 25.46 22.88
CA ALA A 8 -20.92 25.78 22.51
C ALA A 8 -20.27 26.70 23.56
N GLY A 9 -19.13 26.29 24.13
CA GLY A 9 -18.35 27.08 25.09
C GLY A 9 -18.38 26.60 26.55
N ARG A 10 -19.24 25.64 26.93
CA ARG A 10 -19.11 24.95 28.24
C ARG A 10 -18.14 23.78 28.13
N LYS A 11 -17.00 23.84 28.84
CA LYS A 11 -16.17 22.66 29.13
C LYS A 11 -16.79 21.88 30.28
N ASP A 12 -17.73 20.99 29.99
CA ASP A 12 -18.17 19.94 30.92
C ASP A 12 -17.64 18.57 30.51
N TRP A 13 -17.59 17.62 31.44
CA TRP A 13 -17.08 16.26 31.23
C TRP A 13 -17.71 15.53 30.03
N LEU A 14 -18.97 15.83 29.69
CA LEU A 14 -19.67 15.23 28.56
C LEU A 14 -19.27 15.87 27.22
N SER A 15 -19.04 17.18 27.18
CA SER A 15 -18.50 17.89 26.03
C SER A 15 -17.05 17.47 25.71
N THR A 16 -16.24 17.22 26.74
CA THR A 16 -14.89 16.66 26.59
C THR A 16 -14.96 15.25 26.01
N LEU A 17 -15.81 14.38 26.58
CA LEU A 17 -15.99 13.01 26.09
C LEU A 17 -16.48 12.97 24.62
N ASN A 18 -17.44 13.82 24.25
CA ASN A 18 -17.94 13.88 22.87
C ASN A 18 -16.88 14.41 21.89
N ASN A 19 -16.07 15.39 22.28
CA ASN A 19 -14.96 15.86 21.45
C ASN A 19 -13.91 14.76 21.27
N ASP A 20 -13.52 14.08 22.34
CA ASP A 20 -12.55 12.98 22.28
C ASP A 20 -13.04 11.82 21.39
N LEU A 21 -14.33 11.46 21.48
CA LEU A 21 -14.96 10.47 20.59
C LEU A 21 -15.02 10.92 19.12
N THR A 22 -15.29 12.21 18.89
CA THR A 22 -15.31 12.79 17.54
C THR A 22 -13.90 12.82 16.95
N GLU A 23 -12.88 13.13 17.76
CA GLU A 23 -11.49 13.04 17.33
C GLU A 23 -11.07 11.61 17.00
N LEU A 24 -11.51 10.61 17.77
CA LEU A 24 -11.26 9.20 17.44
C LEU A 24 -11.88 8.81 16.10
N ASN A 25 -13.13 9.21 15.83
CA ASN A 25 -13.79 8.96 14.55
C ASN A 25 -13.13 9.68 13.36
N ASN A 26 -12.46 10.81 13.59
CA ASN A 26 -11.78 11.59 12.56
C ASN A 26 -10.31 11.22 12.36
N ARG A 27 -9.75 10.33 13.19
CA ARG A 27 -8.33 9.91 13.10
C ARG A 27 -8.09 8.89 12.00
N ASP A 28 -9.11 8.10 11.68
CA ASP A 28 -9.01 6.98 10.74
C ASP A 28 -9.84 7.26 9.48
N SER A 29 -9.25 7.02 8.32
CA SER A 29 -9.89 7.22 7.01
C SER A 29 -9.23 6.35 5.96
N GLY A 30 -9.89 6.16 4.82
CA GLY A 30 -9.38 5.40 3.69
C GLY A 30 -10.22 4.17 3.39
N THR A 31 -10.12 3.70 2.16
CA THR A 31 -10.81 2.50 1.68
C THR A 31 -9.90 1.73 0.74
N TRP A 32 -10.11 0.42 0.65
CA TRP A 32 -9.44 -0.40 -0.34
C TRP A 32 -10.08 -0.17 -1.72
N THR A 33 -9.25 0.09 -2.72
CA THR A 33 -9.69 0.29 -4.10
C THR A 33 -8.69 -0.28 -5.10
N SER A 34 -9.14 -0.58 -6.30
CA SER A 34 -8.30 -0.92 -7.45
C SER A 34 -8.26 0.19 -8.50
N ALA A 35 -9.03 1.26 -8.32
CA ALA A 35 -9.16 2.32 -9.30
C ALA A 35 -7.84 3.07 -9.50
N GLY A 36 -7.46 3.30 -10.77
CA GLY A 36 -6.26 4.07 -11.12
C GLY A 36 -4.93 3.30 -11.02
N LEU A 37 -4.95 2.01 -10.61
CA LEU A 37 -3.76 1.16 -10.73
C LEU A 37 -3.48 0.88 -12.20
N THR A 38 -2.26 1.17 -12.65
CA THR A 38 -1.83 0.93 -14.03
C THR A 38 -0.68 -0.07 -14.04
N ALA A 39 -0.84 -1.15 -14.81
CA ALA A 39 0.22 -2.13 -15.00
C ALA A 39 1.36 -1.54 -15.84
N MET A 40 2.59 -1.94 -15.55
CA MET A 40 3.79 -1.50 -16.27
C MET A 40 4.51 -2.67 -16.93
N ASN A 41 5.46 -2.40 -17.84
CA ASN A 41 6.46 -3.36 -18.33
C ASN A 41 5.93 -4.74 -18.77
N GLY A 42 4.70 -4.79 -19.31
CA GLY A 42 4.03 -6.01 -19.77
C GLY A 42 3.43 -6.88 -18.68
N TYR A 43 3.32 -6.39 -17.44
CA TYR A 43 2.61 -7.08 -16.36
C TYR A 43 1.09 -6.96 -16.53
N THR A 44 0.38 -7.98 -16.07
CA THR A 44 -1.07 -7.97 -15.88
C THR A 44 -1.39 -7.96 -14.39
N LEU A 45 -2.30 -7.07 -13.97
CA LEU A 45 -2.73 -6.97 -12.57
C LEU A 45 -3.89 -7.93 -12.30
N ASN A 46 -3.73 -8.80 -11.30
CA ASN A 46 -4.72 -9.77 -10.88
C ASN A 46 -5.09 -9.51 -9.42
N ASN A 47 -6.34 -9.10 -9.17
CA ASN A 47 -6.84 -8.80 -7.83
C ASN A 47 -5.98 -7.78 -7.05
N CYS A 48 -5.26 -6.89 -7.73
CA CYS A 48 -4.50 -5.84 -7.08
C CYS A 48 -5.43 -4.77 -6.49
N ARG A 49 -5.22 -4.46 -5.21
CA ARG A 49 -5.92 -3.39 -4.50
C ARG A 49 -4.92 -2.64 -3.65
N TYR A 50 -5.22 -1.37 -3.41
CA TYR A 50 -4.48 -0.54 -2.48
C TYR A 50 -5.41 0.18 -1.52
N PHE A 51 -4.92 0.43 -0.32
CA PHE A 51 -5.49 1.31 0.67
C PHE A 51 -4.61 2.55 0.76
N TYR A 52 -5.21 3.73 0.65
CA TYR A 52 -4.56 4.99 0.98
C TYR A 52 -5.47 5.74 1.94
N GLY A 53 -4.93 6.11 3.10
CA GLY A 53 -5.72 6.69 4.17
C GLY A 53 -4.92 6.93 5.42
N ARG A 54 -5.61 7.27 6.49
CA ARG A 54 -5.03 7.64 7.78
C ARG A 54 -5.42 6.59 8.82
N ILE A 55 -4.48 6.14 9.64
CA ILE A 55 -4.74 5.21 10.75
C ILE A 55 -3.97 5.76 11.96
N GLY A 56 -4.63 5.95 13.10
CA GLY A 56 -4.01 6.49 14.30
C GLY A 56 -3.35 7.86 14.08
N GLY A 57 -3.87 8.65 13.13
CA GLY A 57 -3.33 9.97 12.80
C GLY A 57 -2.15 10.02 11.83
N ARG A 58 -1.69 8.88 11.29
CA ARG A 58 -0.58 8.80 10.31
C ARG A 58 -1.09 8.33 8.96
N ASN A 59 -0.54 8.83 7.85
CA ASN A 59 -0.92 8.29 6.55
C ASN A 59 -0.24 6.94 6.28
N TYR A 60 -1.03 6.02 5.75
CA TYR A 60 -0.60 4.69 5.34
C TYR A 60 -0.97 4.48 3.88
N LEU A 61 -0.06 3.82 3.18
CA LEU A 61 -0.31 3.22 1.89
C LEU A 61 -0.07 1.72 2.02
N MET A 62 -1.05 0.92 1.65
CA MET A 62 -0.91 -0.53 1.58
C MET A 62 -1.30 -0.96 0.17
N ILE A 63 -0.55 -1.86 -0.44
CA ILE A 63 -0.93 -2.44 -1.74
C ILE A 63 -0.56 -3.91 -1.75
N ASN A 64 -1.47 -4.73 -2.25
CA ASN A 64 -1.28 -6.17 -2.36
C ASN A 64 -2.03 -6.71 -3.58
N GLY A 65 -1.62 -7.89 -4.02
CA GLY A 65 -2.30 -8.62 -5.08
C GLY A 65 -1.36 -9.59 -5.77
N ASN A 66 -1.76 -9.98 -6.97
CA ASN A 66 -0.97 -10.82 -7.84
C ASN A 66 -0.67 -10.07 -9.14
N VAL A 67 0.54 -10.20 -9.65
CA VAL A 67 0.85 -9.80 -11.02
C VAL A 67 1.32 -11.00 -11.83
N SER A 68 1.02 -10.99 -13.12
CA SER A 68 1.46 -12.06 -14.02
C SER A 68 2.14 -11.50 -15.26
N ASN A 69 3.04 -12.30 -15.82
CA ASN A 69 3.65 -12.09 -17.12
C ASN A 69 3.99 -13.47 -17.68
N SER A 70 3.36 -13.87 -18.78
CA SER A 70 3.39 -15.24 -19.32
C SER A 70 4.80 -15.75 -19.61
N SER A 71 5.74 -14.85 -19.86
CA SER A 71 7.17 -15.13 -20.06
C SER A 71 8.01 -14.09 -19.33
N GLY A 72 7.65 -13.80 -18.08
CA GLY A 72 8.28 -12.78 -17.26
C GLY A 72 9.71 -13.15 -16.87
N SER A 73 10.62 -12.18 -16.95
CA SER A 73 11.97 -12.29 -16.40
C SER A 73 12.41 -10.98 -15.74
N ILE A 74 13.15 -11.13 -14.64
CA ILE A 74 13.88 -10.03 -13.98
C ILE A 74 15.35 -10.46 -13.92
N GLY A 75 16.23 -9.65 -14.49
CA GLY A 75 17.67 -9.91 -14.48
C GLY A 75 18.23 -9.91 -13.06
N GLY A 76 19.37 -10.58 -12.85
CA GLY A 76 20.07 -10.51 -11.57
C GLY A 76 20.49 -9.07 -11.24
N GLN A 77 20.35 -8.66 -9.98
CA GLN A 77 20.67 -7.31 -9.50
C GLN A 77 19.99 -6.18 -10.30
N THR A 78 18.75 -6.40 -10.72
CA THR A 78 17.97 -5.39 -11.44
C THR A 78 16.63 -5.11 -10.77
N ASN A 79 16.15 -3.90 -11.04
CA ASN A 79 14.86 -3.42 -10.58
C ASN A 79 13.91 -3.38 -11.77
N ARG A 80 12.64 -3.75 -11.55
CA ARG A 80 11.61 -3.67 -12.57
C ARG A 80 10.35 -3.07 -12.00
N GLU A 81 9.91 -1.96 -12.59
CA GLU A 81 8.65 -1.30 -12.22
C GLU A 81 7.46 -2.16 -12.68
N VAL A 82 6.43 -2.24 -11.85
CA VAL A 82 5.34 -3.21 -12.01
C VAL A 82 3.98 -2.51 -12.02
N ILE A 83 3.76 -1.60 -11.07
CA ILE A 83 2.48 -0.91 -10.90
C ILE A 83 2.73 0.57 -10.70
N GLN A 84 2.04 1.39 -11.47
CA GLN A 84 1.90 2.82 -11.24
C GLN A 84 0.63 3.08 -10.42
N LEU A 85 0.77 3.75 -9.28
CA LEU A 85 -0.34 4.22 -8.45
C LEU A 85 -0.82 5.60 -8.94
N PRO A 86 -2.08 5.99 -8.66
CA PRO A 86 -2.62 7.28 -9.08
C PRO A 86 -1.97 8.45 -8.34
N ASP A 87 -1.95 9.62 -8.98
CA ASP A 87 -1.32 10.85 -8.45
C ASP A 87 -1.96 11.39 -7.16
N THR A 88 -3.13 10.89 -6.80
CA THR A 88 -3.82 11.21 -5.54
C THR A 88 -3.11 10.61 -4.33
N VAL A 89 -2.30 9.56 -4.51
CA VAL A 89 -1.47 8.98 -3.45
C VAL A 89 -0.25 9.87 -3.22
N LYS A 90 -0.20 10.50 -2.04
CA LYS A 90 0.88 11.42 -1.64
C LYS A 90 1.28 11.18 -0.19
N GLY A 91 2.45 11.69 0.19
CA GLY A 91 2.87 11.69 1.59
C GLY A 91 3.36 10.35 2.14
N CYS A 92 3.08 9.21 1.50
CA CYS A 92 3.64 7.91 1.90
C CYS A 92 4.89 7.59 1.08
N GLY A 93 5.98 7.21 1.73
CA GLY A 93 7.23 6.84 1.05
C GLY A 93 8.22 6.02 1.89
N MET A 94 8.04 5.98 3.21
CA MET A 94 8.84 5.13 4.08
C MET A 94 8.27 3.71 4.05
N LYS A 95 9.02 2.77 3.48
CA LYS A 95 8.64 1.34 3.51
C LYS A 95 8.69 0.84 4.96
N ALA A 96 7.55 0.40 5.48
CA ALA A 96 7.48 -0.28 6.76
C ALA A 96 7.81 -1.77 6.60
N THR A 97 7.15 -2.45 5.67
CA THR A 97 7.39 -3.88 5.36
C THR A 97 6.84 -4.24 3.99
N GLY A 98 7.32 -5.33 3.40
CA GLY A 98 6.78 -5.86 2.15
C GLY A 98 7.32 -7.23 1.79
N TYR A 99 6.66 -7.88 0.85
CA TYR A 99 6.87 -9.26 0.49
C TYR A 99 6.53 -9.54 -0.98
N ALA A 100 7.27 -10.46 -1.63
CA ALA A 100 7.01 -10.94 -2.99
C ALA A 100 7.32 -12.44 -3.20
N TYR A 101 6.27 -13.23 -3.37
CA TYR A 101 6.37 -14.65 -3.65
C TYR A 101 6.28 -14.91 -5.15
N VAL A 102 7.35 -15.48 -5.71
CA VAL A 102 7.38 -15.90 -7.11
C VAL A 102 6.75 -17.28 -7.22
N GLN A 103 5.60 -17.36 -7.88
CA GLN A 103 5.02 -18.65 -8.28
C GLN A 103 6.03 -19.27 -9.27
N ASN A 104 6.44 -20.52 -9.03
CA ASN A 104 7.53 -21.30 -9.68
C ASN A 104 8.88 -21.35 -8.91
N SER A 105 9.02 -20.66 -7.78
CA SER A 105 10.21 -20.77 -6.92
C SER A 105 9.94 -21.67 -5.71
N ASN A 106 10.74 -22.72 -5.53
CA ASN A 106 10.65 -23.59 -4.33
C ASN A 106 11.13 -22.91 -3.04
N ASN A 107 11.70 -21.69 -3.13
CA ASN A 107 12.16 -20.91 -1.98
C ASN A 107 11.45 -19.54 -1.95
N GLY A 108 10.95 -19.17 -0.77
CA GLY A 108 10.43 -17.83 -0.49
C GLY A 108 11.42 -16.70 -0.84
N TYR A 109 10.84 -15.54 -1.13
CA TYR A 109 11.43 -14.21 -1.40
C TYR A 109 12.81 -14.12 -2.06
N PRO A 110 12.92 -14.40 -3.37
CA PRO A 110 14.05 -13.91 -4.16
C PRO A 110 13.93 -12.44 -4.59
N LEU A 111 12.76 -11.81 -4.40
CA LEU A 111 12.50 -10.41 -4.78
C LEU A 111 12.22 -9.54 -3.56
N LEU A 112 12.78 -8.33 -3.56
CA LEU A 112 12.34 -7.25 -2.69
C LEU A 112 11.21 -6.46 -3.38
N VAL A 113 10.21 -6.06 -2.62
CA VAL A 113 9.20 -5.09 -3.07
C VAL A 113 9.56 -3.71 -2.56
N GLU A 114 9.58 -2.74 -3.46
CA GLU A 114 9.89 -1.34 -3.14
C GLU A 114 8.85 -0.42 -3.78
N TYR A 115 8.76 0.79 -3.25
CA TYR A 115 7.88 1.84 -3.76
C TYR A 115 8.65 3.14 -3.85
N ASN A 116 8.63 3.75 -5.03
CA ASN A 116 9.20 5.06 -5.25
C ASN A 116 8.10 6.11 -5.11
N ALA A 117 8.12 6.87 -4.01
CA ALA A 117 7.12 7.89 -3.73
C ALA A 117 7.16 9.08 -4.71
N ALA A 118 8.31 9.37 -5.33
CA ALA A 118 8.43 10.45 -6.30
C ALA A 118 7.70 10.11 -7.61
N THR A 119 7.83 8.86 -8.06
CA THR A 119 7.18 8.39 -9.29
C THR A 119 5.83 7.69 -9.04
N LYS A 120 5.49 7.40 -7.78
CA LYS A 120 4.37 6.55 -7.33
C LYS A 120 4.38 5.15 -7.97
N ARG A 121 5.56 4.57 -8.13
CA ARG A 121 5.73 3.25 -8.77
C ARG A 121 6.16 2.20 -7.78
N LEU A 122 5.47 1.08 -7.79
CA LEU A 122 5.88 -0.15 -7.15
C LEU A 122 6.82 -0.90 -8.09
N LEU A 123 7.92 -1.41 -7.53
CA LEU A 123 8.92 -2.16 -8.26
C LEU A 123 9.36 -3.40 -7.51
N PHE A 124 9.77 -4.41 -8.26
CA PHE A 124 10.45 -5.58 -7.72
C PHE A 124 11.94 -5.49 -8.01
N THR A 125 12.73 -5.78 -7.00
CA THR A 125 14.19 -5.81 -7.08
C THR A 125 14.65 -7.24 -6.91
N ASN A 126 15.24 -7.80 -7.97
CA ASN A 126 15.94 -9.09 -7.88
C ASN A 126 17.31 -8.84 -7.29
N ILE A 127 17.47 -9.14 -6.01
CA ILE A 127 18.75 -8.98 -5.30
C ILE A 127 19.71 -10.13 -5.55
N THR A 128 19.28 -11.18 -6.24
CA THR A 128 20.14 -12.31 -6.56
C THR A 128 21.05 -11.96 -7.73
N GLY A 129 22.22 -12.59 -7.81
CA GLY A 129 23.14 -12.42 -8.94
C GLY A 129 22.70 -13.13 -10.23
N VAL A 130 21.52 -13.74 -10.26
CA VAL A 130 21.07 -14.59 -11.37
C VAL A 130 19.69 -14.13 -11.85
N SER A 131 19.47 -14.21 -13.16
CA SER A 131 18.16 -13.92 -13.76
C SER A 131 17.13 -14.94 -13.32
N MET A 132 15.91 -14.47 -13.11
CA MET A 132 14.80 -15.31 -12.68
C MET A 132 13.64 -15.18 -13.65
N THR A 133 13.06 -16.33 -13.98
CA THR A 133 11.83 -16.44 -14.76
C THR A 133 10.64 -16.68 -13.84
N PHE A 134 9.48 -16.14 -14.19
CA PHE A 134 8.26 -16.32 -13.42
C PHE A 134 7.04 -16.26 -14.34
N THR A 135 5.94 -16.85 -13.89
CA THR A 135 4.63 -16.71 -14.53
C THR A 135 3.75 -15.71 -13.76
N SER A 136 3.87 -15.70 -12.43
CA SER A 136 3.21 -14.72 -11.59
C SER A 136 3.93 -14.49 -10.26
N ILE A 137 3.61 -13.38 -9.61
CA ILE A 137 4.19 -12.93 -8.35
C ILE A 137 3.06 -12.43 -7.45
N ASP A 138 2.90 -13.05 -6.28
CA ASP A 138 2.05 -12.54 -5.21
C ASP A 138 2.84 -11.57 -4.36
N PHE A 139 2.28 -10.41 -4.04
CA PHE A 139 3.02 -9.39 -3.32
C PHE A 139 2.14 -8.60 -2.35
N GLY A 140 2.81 -7.94 -1.42
CA GLY A 140 2.23 -6.92 -0.56
C GLY A 140 3.29 -5.97 -0.05
N ILE A 141 2.96 -4.70 0.13
CA ILE A 141 3.84 -3.71 0.74
C ILE A 141 3.02 -2.70 1.52
N ILE A 142 3.54 -2.31 2.69
CA ILE A 142 3.00 -1.28 3.57
C ILE A 142 4.03 -0.16 3.66
N MET A 143 3.58 1.06 3.42
CA MET A 143 4.35 2.28 3.52
C MET A 143 3.64 3.26 4.44
N THR A 144 4.43 4.09 5.12
CA THR A 144 3.96 5.20 5.94
C THR A 144 4.50 6.52 5.40
N GLU A 145 4.00 7.61 5.98
CA GLU A 145 4.72 8.90 5.94
C GLU A 145 6.16 8.76 6.43
#